data_AF-A0A534IX81-F1
#
_entry.id   AF-A0A534IX81-F1
#
_cell.length_a   1.000
_cell.length_b   1.000
_cell.length_c   1.000
_cell.angle_alpha   90.00
_cell.angle_beta   90.00
_cell.angle_gamma   90.00
#
_symmetry.space_group_name_H-M   'P 1'
#
loop_
_entity.id
_entity.type
_entity.pdbx_description
1 polymer ?
#
loop_
_entity_poly.entity_id
_entity_poly.type
_entity_poly.pdbx_seq_one_letter_code
_entity_poly.pdbx_strand_id
1 'polypeptide(L)'
;MSQKKDTQTSAKSTTASNKKFTGFTDEERAAMKERVEEMKTSEARGPRADKADGESAVLAKIAEMREPDRTMAKGLHAIIKASAPALSPRTWYGMPAYAKDGEVVCFFQPAQKFKTRYATFGFSDAANLDEGAMWPVAFALKELTAAEEARISALVKRAVS
;
A
#
# COMPACT_ATOMS: atom_id res chain seq x y z
N MET A 1 -63.82 3.12 26.59
CA MET A 1 -63.11 2.74 27.84
C MET A 1 -62.49 1.37 27.66
N SER A 2 -61.24 1.24 28.09
CA SER A 2 -60.49 0.04 28.51
C SER A 2 -60.15 -1.13 27.57
N GLN A 3 -58.83 -1.39 27.62
CA GLN A 3 -57.93 -2.38 27.04
C GLN A 3 -58.17 -3.86 27.45
N LYS A 4 -57.61 -4.79 26.67
CA LYS A 4 -56.54 -5.77 27.02
C LYS A 4 -56.31 -6.67 25.78
N LYS A 5 -55.20 -6.56 25.03
CA LYS A 5 -53.84 -7.11 25.25
C LYS A 5 -53.85 -8.64 25.43
N ASP A 6 -53.53 -9.34 24.35
CA ASP A 6 -52.74 -10.57 24.41
C ASP A 6 -51.72 -10.56 23.26
N THR A 7 -50.45 -10.66 23.66
CA THR A 7 -49.26 -10.61 22.83
C THR A 7 -48.87 -12.05 22.55
N GLN A 8 -48.88 -12.49 21.28
CA GLN A 8 -48.24 -13.75 20.89
C GLN A 8 -47.05 -13.47 19.97
N THR A 9 -45.90 -13.68 20.57
CA THR A 9 -44.55 -13.36 20.12
C THR A 9 -44.19 -14.13 18.85
N SER A 10 -43.89 -13.40 17.77
CA SER A 10 -43.23 -13.95 16.58
C SER A 10 -41.80 -14.35 16.95
N ALA A 11 -41.52 -15.66 16.92
CA ALA A 11 -40.20 -16.22 17.11
C ALA A 11 -39.30 -15.86 15.92
N LYS A 12 -38.73 -14.65 15.95
CA LYS A 12 -37.65 -14.25 15.05
C LYS A 12 -36.36 -14.90 15.56
N SER A 13 -36.12 -16.13 15.14
CA SER A 13 -34.82 -16.79 15.31
C SER A 13 -33.79 -16.04 14.48
N THR A 14 -33.20 -14.99 15.05
CA THR A 14 -31.94 -14.43 14.54
C THR A 14 -30.85 -15.44 14.85
N THR A 15 -30.53 -16.28 13.87
CA THR A 15 -29.23 -16.95 13.79
C THR A 15 -28.19 -15.85 13.77
N ALA A 16 -27.69 -15.48 14.95
CA ALA A 16 -26.49 -14.70 15.10
C ALA A 16 -25.37 -15.53 14.47
N SER A 17 -25.08 -15.25 13.21
CA SER A 17 -23.87 -15.73 12.56
C SER A 17 -22.72 -15.19 13.39
N ASN A 18 -22.18 -16.05 14.24
CA ASN A 18 -20.98 -15.80 15.02
C ASN A 18 -19.81 -15.77 14.03
N LYS A 19 -19.76 -14.72 13.21
CA LYS A 19 -18.61 -14.38 12.39
C LYS A 19 -17.53 -14.06 13.40
N LYS A 20 -16.67 -15.04 13.68
CA LYS A 20 -15.39 -14.80 14.37
C LYS A 20 -14.78 -13.60 13.68
N PHE A 21 -14.67 -12.51 14.41
CA PHE A 21 -13.91 -11.35 13.97
C PHE A 21 -12.47 -11.85 13.87
N THR A 22 -12.06 -12.29 12.68
CA THR A 22 -10.65 -12.55 12.41
C THR A 22 -10.02 -11.16 12.41
N GLY A 23 -9.46 -10.76 13.56
CA GLY A 23 -8.68 -9.53 13.65
C GLY A 23 -7.52 -9.54 12.65
N PHE A 24 -6.71 -8.49 12.67
CA PHE A 24 -5.55 -8.35 11.78
C PHE A 24 -4.73 -9.63 11.68
N THR A 25 -4.34 -9.99 10.46
CA THR A 25 -3.34 -11.03 10.20
C THR A 25 -2.02 -10.65 10.87
N ASP A 26 -1.14 -11.62 11.12
CA ASP A 26 0.15 -11.32 11.74
C ASP A 26 0.99 -10.39 10.85
N GLU A 27 0.83 -10.51 9.54
CA GLU A 27 1.44 -9.65 8.53
C GLU A 27 0.88 -8.23 8.57
N GLU A 28 -0.44 -8.06 8.71
CA GLU A 28 -1.08 -6.75 8.89
C GLU A 28 -0.68 -6.10 10.22
N ARG A 29 -0.55 -6.88 11.30
CA ARG A 29 -0.04 -6.36 12.59
C ARG A 29 1.42 -5.95 12.50
N ALA A 30 2.25 -6.74 11.83
CA ALA A 30 3.66 -6.41 11.60
C ALA A 30 3.78 -5.13 10.77
N ALA A 31 3.01 -5.03 9.68
CA ALA A 31 2.90 -3.82 8.86
C ALA A 31 2.48 -2.60 9.70
N MET A 32 1.45 -2.75 10.55
CA MET A 32 0.99 -1.68 11.45
C MET A 32 2.09 -1.26 12.44
N LYS A 33 2.80 -2.22 13.05
CA LYS A 33 3.91 -1.94 13.96
C LYS A 33 5.05 -1.21 13.25
N GLU A 34 5.42 -1.65 12.06
CA GLU A 34 6.44 -0.97 11.24
C GLU A 34 6.02 0.46 10.91
N ARG A 35 4.75 0.69 10.54
CA ARG A 35 4.23 2.04 10.29
C ARG A 35 4.34 2.97 11.50
N VAL A 36 4.04 2.45 12.69
CA VAL A 36 4.18 3.23 13.95
C VAL A 36 5.64 3.60 14.19
N GLU A 37 6.58 2.68 13.99
CA GLU A 37 8.01 2.96 14.15
C GLU A 37 8.54 3.93 13.08
N GLU A 38 8.07 3.81 11.84
CA GLU A 38 8.38 4.73 10.73
C GLU A 38 7.88 6.16 11.01
N MET A 39 6.67 6.31 11.56
CA MET A 39 6.12 7.63 11.93
C MET A 39 6.99 8.32 12.97
N LYS A 40 7.35 7.61 14.05
CA LYS A 40 8.22 8.14 15.12
C LYS A 40 9.60 8.57 14.61
N THR A 41 10.17 7.81 13.68
CA THR A 41 11.49 8.15 13.12
C THR A 41 11.43 9.34 12.17
N SER A 42 10.35 9.49 11.41
CA SER A 42 10.17 10.61 10.48
C SER A 42 9.92 11.96 11.17
N GLU A 43 9.21 11.97 12.31
CA GLU A 43 8.94 13.22 13.05
C GLU A 43 10.21 13.84 13.69
N ALA A 44 11.25 13.03 13.88
CA ALA A 44 12.50 13.44 14.54
C ALA A 44 13.57 13.98 13.57
N ARG A 45 13.34 13.94 12.25
CA ARG A 45 14.39 14.17 11.23
C ARG A 45 14.00 15.26 10.23
N GLY A 46 15.01 15.82 9.57
CA GLY A 46 14.86 16.91 8.61
C GLY A 46 14.82 16.44 7.14
N PRO A 47 14.24 17.22 6.22
CA PRO A 47 13.81 16.73 4.89
C PRO A 47 14.92 16.18 3.99
N ARG A 48 16.15 16.71 4.11
CA ARG A 48 17.31 16.24 3.31
C ARG A 48 17.88 14.93 3.84
N ALA A 49 17.91 14.75 5.16
CA ALA A 49 18.32 13.49 5.78
C ALA A 49 17.28 12.40 5.45
N ASP A 50 15.99 12.74 5.47
CA ASP A 50 14.90 11.82 5.17
C ASP A 50 14.96 11.24 3.76
N LYS A 51 15.45 11.99 2.76
CA LYS A 51 15.53 11.49 1.38
C LYS A 51 16.66 10.45 1.19
N ALA A 52 17.85 10.70 1.74
CA ALA A 52 18.98 9.78 1.63
C ALA A 52 18.82 8.54 2.55
N ASP A 53 18.33 8.76 3.77
CA ASP A 53 17.99 7.68 4.70
C ASP A 53 16.80 6.87 4.18
N GLY A 54 15.81 7.54 3.59
CA GLY A 54 14.62 6.91 3.04
C GLY A 54 14.93 6.01 1.84
N GLU A 55 15.85 6.42 0.96
CA GLU A 55 16.35 5.56 -0.12
C GLU A 55 17.07 4.32 0.45
N SER A 56 17.95 4.51 1.43
CA SER A 56 18.65 3.40 2.08
C SER A 56 17.69 2.43 2.75
N ALA A 57 16.65 2.92 3.42
CA ALA A 57 15.61 2.12 4.05
C ALA A 57 14.80 1.32 3.02
N VAL A 58 14.43 1.93 1.89
CA VAL A 58 13.77 1.25 0.77
C VAL A 58 14.66 0.14 0.20
N LEU A 59 15.93 0.43 -0.07
CA LEU A 59 16.88 -0.56 -0.60
C LEU A 59 17.11 -1.72 0.38
N ALA A 60 17.16 -1.45 1.69
CA ALA A 60 17.24 -2.49 2.71
C ALA A 60 15.99 -3.40 2.68
N LYS A 61 14.78 -2.83 2.62
CA LYS A 61 13.55 -3.61 2.48
C LYS A 61 13.50 -4.43 1.19
N ILE A 62 14.00 -3.88 0.08
CA ILE A 62 14.12 -4.62 -1.18
C ILE A 62 15.09 -5.79 -1.04
N ALA A 63 16.22 -5.62 -0.34
CA ALA A 63 17.19 -6.68 -0.12
C ALA A 63 16.65 -7.85 0.72
N GLU A 64 15.72 -7.59 1.64
CA GLU A 64 15.05 -8.62 2.46
C GLU A 64 14.09 -9.52 1.64
N MET A 65 13.57 -9.03 0.51
CA MET A 65 12.60 -9.78 -0.33
C MET A 65 13.27 -10.98 -0.99
N ARG A 66 12.55 -12.08 -1.28
CA ARG A 66 13.07 -13.18 -2.11
C ARG A 66 12.64 -12.98 -3.56
N GLU A 67 13.23 -13.74 -4.48
CA GLU A 67 12.77 -13.73 -5.88
C GLU A 67 11.36 -14.32 -6.00
N PRO A 68 10.51 -13.81 -6.91
CA PRO A 68 10.79 -12.78 -7.91
C PRO A 68 10.57 -11.33 -7.43
N ASP A 69 10.02 -11.13 -6.23
CA ASP A 69 9.64 -9.80 -5.71
C ASP A 69 10.84 -8.85 -5.62
N ARG A 70 12.02 -9.36 -5.23
CA ARG A 70 13.24 -8.56 -5.14
C ARG A 70 13.62 -7.93 -6.48
N THR A 71 13.67 -8.71 -7.56
CA THR A 71 14.02 -8.20 -8.89
C THR A 71 13.02 -7.16 -9.37
N MET A 72 11.71 -7.44 -9.19
CA MET A 72 10.67 -6.48 -9.56
C MET A 72 10.75 -5.17 -8.78
N ALA A 73 10.97 -5.25 -7.46
CA ALA A 73 11.07 -4.07 -6.61
C ALA A 73 12.29 -3.19 -6.96
N LYS A 74 13.43 -3.81 -7.32
CA LYS A 74 14.61 -3.09 -7.82
C LYS A 74 14.31 -2.35 -9.13
N GLY A 75 13.66 -3.02 -10.09
CA GLY A 75 13.27 -2.41 -11.36
C GLY A 75 12.33 -1.23 -11.16
N LEU A 76 11.27 -1.42 -10.36
CA LEU A 76 10.35 -0.34 -9.98
C LEU A 76 11.06 0.85 -9.35
N HIS A 77 11.97 0.59 -8.41
CA HIS A 77 12.70 1.66 -7.74
C HIS A 77 13.49 2.52 -8.73
N ALA A 78 14.18 1.90 -9.68
CA ALA A 78 14.91 2.63 -10.72
C ALA A 78 13.96 3.44 -11.62
N ILE A 79 12.86 2.85 -12.07
CA ILE A 79 11.87 3.50 -12.94
C ILE A 79 11.24 4.70 -12.26
N ILE A 80 10.86 4.58 -10.99
CA ILE A 80 10.22 5.66 -10.23
C ILE A 80 11.20 6.82 -10.06
N LYS A 81 12.46 6.54 -9.68
CA LYS A 81 13.50 7.58 -9.57
C LYS A 81 13.75 8.32 -10.89
N ALA A 82 13.78 7.59 -12.01
CA ALA A 82 13.98 8.19 -13.32
C ALA A 82 12.75 8.98 -13.81
N SER A 83 11.55 8.51 -13.48
CA SER A 83 10.29 9.07 -13.99
C SER A 83 9.78 10.25 -13.16
N ALA A 84 10.01 10.23 -11.85
CA ALA A 84 9.54 11.24 -10.91
C ALA A 84 10.60 11.48 -9.81
N PRO A 85 11.72 12.16 -10.12
CA PRO A 85 12.81 12.41 -9.16
C PRO A 85 12.40 13.31 -7.98
N ALA A 86 11.27 14.00 -8.09
CA ALA A 86 10.65 14.76 -7.02
C ALA A 86 10.12 13.87 -5.87
N LEU A 87 9.81 12.60 -6.15
CA LEU A 87 9.39 11.67 -5.11
C LEU A 87 10.55 11.33 -4.17
N SER A 88 10.23 11.30 -2.88
CA SER A 88 11.13 10.88 -1.81
C SER A 88 10.85 9.41 -1.47
N PRO A 89 11.82 8.50 -1.65
CA PRO A 89 11.67 7.12 -1.22
C PRO A 89 11.49 7.05 0.29
N ARG A 90 10.60 6.18 0.76
CA ARG A 90 10.39 5.89 2.18
C ARG A 90 9.86 4.47 2.34
N THR A 91 9.96 3.93 3.54
CA THR A 91 9.19 2.75 3.88
C THR A 91 7.78 3.17 4.33
N TRP A 92 6.81 2.33 4.00
CA TRP A 92 5.41 2.49 4.38
C TRP A 92 4.82 1.13 4.71
N TYR A 93 4.43 0.92 5.96
CA TYR A 93 3.97 -0.40 6.42
C TYR A 93 5.02 -1.51 6.15
N GLY A 94 6.31 -1.12 6.23
CA GLY A 94 7.48 -1.93 5.88
C GLY A 94 7.49 -2.44 4.45
N MET A 95 6.90 -1.69 3.52
CA MET A 95 6.99 -1.87 2.08
C MET A 95 7.71 -0.66 1.45
N PRO A 96 8.35 -0.83 0.27
CA PRO A 96 8.83 0.30 -0.51
C PRO A 96 7.69 1.23 -0.92
N ALA A 97 7.86 2.53 -0.66
CA ALA A 97 6.91 3.57 -1.05
C ALA A 97 7.63 4.86 -1.43
N TYR A 98 6.89 5.75 -2.10
CA TYR A 98 7.43 6.98 -2.67
C TYR A 98 6.45 8.10 -2.42
N ALA A 99 6.93 9.15 -1.77
CA ALA A 99 6.11 10.23 -1.28
C ALA A 99 6.41 11.56 -1.98
N LYS A 100 5.37 12.38 -2.16
CA LYS A 100 5.47 13.78 -2.54
C LYS A 100 4.94 14.59 -1.36
N ASP A 101 5.70 15.57 -0.90
CA ASP A 101 5.28 16.47 0.20
C ASP A 101 4.82 15.75 1.49
N GLY A 102 5.44 14.59 1.79
CA GLY A 102 5.15 13.78 2.97
C GLY A 102 4.10 12.68 2.77
N GLU A 103 3.28 12.79 1.73
CA GLU A 103 2.21 11.84 1.40
C GLU A 103 2.70 10.78 0.41
N VAL A 104 2.46 9.51 0.73
CA VAL A 104 2.79 8.40 -0.18
C VAL A 104 1.93 8.53 -1.43
N VAL A 105 2.54 8.55 -2.61
CA VAL A 105 1.87 8.60 -3.92
C VAL A 105 1.77 7.20 -4.54
N CYS A 106 2.85 6.41 -4.46
CA CYS A 106 2.87 5.04 -4.95
C CYS A 106 3.73 4.11 -4.08
N PHE A 107 3.46 2.81 -4.16
CA PHE A 107 4.07 1.79 -3.32
C PHE A 107 4.12 0.42 -3.99
N PHE A 108 5.03 -0.43 -3.51
CA PHE A 108 5.16 -1.81 -3.95
C PHE A 108 4.82 -2.78 -2.82
N GLN A 109 3.78 -3.58 -3.00
CA GLN A 109 3.36 -4.63 -2.08
C GLN A 109 3.94 -5.99 -2.53
N PRO A 110 4.89 -6.57 -1.78
CA PRO A 110 5.48 -7.86 -2.13
C PRO A 110 4.46 -9.00 -1.97
N ALA A 111 4.37 -9.88 -2.95
CA ALA A 111 3.46 -11.01 -2.91
C ALA A 111 3.75 -11.92 -1.71
N GLN A 112 5.04 -12.12 -1.43
CA GLN A 112 5.50 -13.06 -0.40
C GLN A 112 5.17 -12.58 1.01
N LYS A 113 5.29 -11.27 1.27
CA LYS A 113 4.96 -10.68 2.58
C LYS A 113 3.48 -10.84 2.89
N PHE A 114 2.61 -10.65 1.89
CA PHE A 114 1.15 -10.65 2.08
C PHE A 114 0.46 -11.94 1.63
N LYS A 115 1.23 -12.97 1.24
CA LYS A 115 0.74 -14.27 0.76
C LYS A 115 -0.29 -14.12 -0.38
N THR A 116 -0.08 -13.14 -1.26
CA THR A 116 -0.94 -12.90 -2.42
C THR A 116 -0.44 -13.62 -3.65
N ARG A 117 -1.32 -13.78 -4.65
CA ARG A 117 -0.98 -14.47 -5.91
C ARG A 117 0.06 -13.72 -6.76
N TYR A 118 0.06 -12.39 -6.68
CA TYR A 118 0.94 -11.50 -7.43
C TYR A 118 1.45 -10.38 -6.53
N ALA A 119 2.60 -9.80 -6.88
CA ALA A 119 3.03 -8.55 -6.28
C ALA A 119 2.14 -7.42 -6.80
N THR A 120 2.00 -6.34 -6.07
CA THR A 120 1.13 -5.23 -6.48
C THR A 120 1.89 -3.93 -6.50
N PHE A 121 1.75 -3.17 -7.58
CA PHE A 121 2.17 -1.78 -7.63
C PHE A 121 0.93 -0.89 -7.51
N GLY A 122 0.87 -0.12 -6.43
CA GLY A 122 -0.29 0.66 -6.04
C GLY A 122 -0.04 2.17 -6.04
N PHE A 123 -1.12 2.92 -6.16
CA PHE A 123 -1.20 4.36 -6.05
C PHE A 123 -2.20 4.72 -4.95
N SER A 124 -1.90 5.75 -4.18
CA SER A 124 -2.79 6.31 -3.17
C SER A 124 -3.73 7.36 -3.77
N ASP A 125 -4.57 7.95 -2.92
CA ASP A 125 -5.38 9.13 -3.20
C ASP A 125 -4.56 10.42 -3.45
N ALA A 126 -3.29 10.46 -3.05
CA ALA A 126 -2.38 11.56 -3.36
C ALA A 126 -1.85 11.54 -4.81
N ALA A 127 -2.18 10.50 -5.60
CA ALA A 127 -1.78 10.39 -6.99
C ALA A 127 -2.78 11.07 -7.93
N ASN A 128 -2.28 11.89 -8.85
CA ASN A 128 -3.08 12.59 -9.87
C ASN A 128 -3.48 11.65 -11.02
N LEU A 129 -4.23 10.59 -10.70
CA LEU A 129 -4.73 9.58 -11.65
C LEU A 129 -6.27 9.59 -11.76
N ASP A 130 -6.91 10.61 -11.22
CA ASP A 130 -8.35 10.83 -11.04
C ASP A 130 -9.11 11.27 -12.31
N GLU A 131 -8.71 10.74 -13.46
CA GLU A 131 -9.37 11.02 -14.74
C GLU A 131 -10.70 10.25 -14.88
N GLY A 132 -11.82 10.98 -14.82
CA GLY A 132 -13.15 10.45 -15.10
C GLY A 132 -13.88 9.89 -13.87
N ALA A 133 -14.80 8.95 -14.07
CA ALA A 133 -15.63 8.40 -12.98
C ALA A 133 -15.02 7.16 -12.29
N MET A 134 -13.99 6.55 -12.88
CA MET A 134 -13.33 5.35 -12.38
C MET A 134 -11.96 5.17 -13.04
N TRP A 135 -10.93 4.85 -12.24
CA TRP A 135 -9.57 4.59 -12.72
C TRP A 135 -8.88 3.50 -11.90
N PRO A 136 -7.88 2.80 -12.46
CA PRO A 136 -7.11 1.80 -11.74
C PRO A 136 -6.15 2.47 -10.74
N VAL A 137 -6.20 2.01 -9.49
CA VAL A 137 -5.29 2.46 -8.41
C VAL A 137 -4.25 1.41 -8.01
N ALA A 138 -4.37 0.18 -8.51
CA ALA A 138 -3.42 -0.90 -8.23
C ALA A 138 -3.31 -1.84 -9.42
N PHE A 139 -2.08 -2.32 -9.67
CA PHE A 139 -1.75 -3.22 -10.76
C PHE A 139 -1.06 -4.47 -10.21
N ALA A 140 -1.59 -5.64 -10.54
CA ALA A 140 -0.93 -6.91 -10.26
C ALA A 140 0.27 -7.08 -11.20
N LEU A 141 1.43 -7.38 -10.62
CA LEU A 141 2.69 -7.62 -11.32
C LEU A 141 3.05 -9.09 -11.22
N LYS A 142 3.14 -9.72 -12.39
CA LYS A 142 3.70 -11.07 -12.55
C LYS A 142 5.19 -11.01 -12.93
N GLU A 143 5.53 -10.04 -13.77
CA GLU A 143 6.88 -9.75 -14.25
C GLU A 143 6.98 -8.27 -14.67
N LEU A 144 8.20 -7.78 -14.90
CA LEU A 144 8.50 -6.46 -15.44
C LEU A 144 9.24 -6.64 -16.77
N THR A 145 8.52 -6.52 -17.88
CA THR A 145 9.13 -6.40 -19.22
C THR A 145 9.21 -4.94 -19.64
N ALA A 146 9.95 -4.64 -20.71
CA ALA A 146 10.07 -3.28 -21.24
C ALA A 146 8.71 -2.60 -21.50
N ALA A 147 7.67 -3.36 -21.86
CA ALA A 147 6.32 -2.82 -22.06
C ALA A 147 5.69 -2.35 -20.73
N GLU A 148 5.77 -3.18 -19.69
CA GLU A 148 5.28 -2.83 -18.36
C GLU A 148 6.10 -1.67 -17.75
N GLU A 149 7.41 -1.67 -17.94
CA GLU A 149 8.28 -0.59 -17.47
C GLU A 149 7.91 0.77 -18.09
N ALA A 150 7.67 0.80 -19.41
CA ALA A 150 7.22 2.01 -20.10
C ALA A 150 5.85 2.49 -19.60
N ARG A 151 4.92 1.55 -19.38
CA ARG A 151 3.59 1.87 -18.84
C ARG A 151 3.67 2.41 -17.42
N ILE A 152 4.51 1.82 -16.56
CA ILE A 152 4.73 2.29 -15.19
C ILE A 152 5.36 3.68 -15.20
N SER A 153 6.36 3.93 -16.06
CA SER A 153 6.97 5.25 -16.19
C SER A 153 5.94 6.33 -16.52
N ALA A 154 5.03 6.06 -17.47
CA ALA A 154 3.97 6.98 -17.85
C ALA A 154 2.98 7.23 -16.69
N LEU A 155 2.57 6.16 -15.99
CA LEU A 155 1.67 6.27 -14.84
C LEU A 155 2.29 7.07 -13.70
N VAL A 156 3.57 6.83 -13.39
CA VAL A 156 4.29 7.54 -12.33
C VAL A 156 4.46 9.02 -12.65
N LYS A 157 4.78 9.36 -13.92
CA LYS A 157 4.84 10.77 -14.36
C LYS A 157 3.49 11.46 -14.18
N ARG A 158 2.41 10.83 -14.61
CA ARG A 158 1.06 11.39 -14.47
C ARG A 158 0.67 11.54 -13.00
N ALA A 159 0.95 10.54 -12.17
CA ALA A 159 0.64 10.54 -10.75
C ALA A 159 1.23 11.73 -9.96
N VAL A 160 2.28 12.39 -10.48
CA VAL A 160 2.94 13.53 -9.82
C VAL A 160 2.76 14.87 -10.55
N SER A 161 2.10 14.86 -11.72
CA SER A 161 1.92 16.04 -12.60
C SER A 161 0.81 16.96 -12.12
#